data_AF-A0A7K4GVD9-F1
#
_entry.id   AF-A0A7K4GVD9-F1
#
_cell.length_a   1.000
_cell.length_b   1.000
_cell.length_c   1.000
_cell.angle_alpha   90.00
_cell.angle_beta   90.00
_cell.angle_gamma   90.00
#
_symmetry.space_group_name_H-M   'P 1'
#
loop_
_entity.id
_entity.type
_entity.pdbx_description
1 polymer ?
#
loop_
_entity_poly.entity_id
_entity_poly.type
_entity_poly.pdbx_seq_one_letter_code
_entity_poly.pdbx_strand_id
1 'polypeptide(L)' 'MILIATNKKTLGIICLFVGIILLIVGVIGFNTSYAEFKMLFTVGLLLPGIVILVAGIILLALYLHSAT' A
#
# COMPACT_ATOMS: atom_id res chain seq x y z
N MET A 1 -4.61 27.62 2.88
CA MET A 1 -4.55 26.62 1.79
C MET A 1 -3.26 25.77 1.81
N ILE A 2 -2.09 26.35 2.15
CA ILE A 2 -0.79 25.65 2.18
C ILE A 2 -0.75 24.44 3.15
N LEU A 3 -1.38 24.54 4.33
CA LEU A 3 -1.41 23.43 5.33
C LEU A 3 -2.17 22.16 4.86
N ILE A 4 -3.14 22.29 3.96
CA ILE A 4 -3.90 21.15 3.43
C ILE A 4 -3.07 20.43 2.34
N ALA A 5 -2.22 21.15 1.61
CA ALA A 5 -1.38 20.58 0.58
C ALA A 5 -0.25 19.71 1.15
N THR A 6 0.37 20.09 2.28
CA THR A 6 1.43 19.27 2.90
C THR A 6 0.89 18.01 3.58
N ASN A 7 -0.31 18.04 4.16
CA ASN A 7 -0.95 16.81 4.70
C ASN A 7 -1.23 15.76 3.62
N LYS A 8 -1.61 16.18 2.42
CA LYS A 8 -1.89 15.26 1.30
C LYS A 8 -0.63 14.53 0.81
N LYS A 9 0.53 15.21 0.78
CA LYS A 9 1.82 14.59 0.43
C LYS A 9 2.21 13.51 1.42
N THR A 10 2.12 13.86 2.70
CA THR A 10 2.46 12.95 3.80
C THR A 10 1.53 11.73 3.80
N LEU A 11 0.24 11.92 3.55
CA LEU A 11 -0.73 10.82 3.47
C LEU A 11 -0.42 9.86 2.31
N GLY A 12 -0.08 10.38 1.12
CA GLY A 12 0.28 9.56 -0.04
C GLY A 12 1.53 8.71 0.21
N ILE A 13 2.57 9.30 0.81
CA ILE A 13 3.81 8.60 1.17
C ILE A 13 3.55 7.52 2.24
N ILE A 14 2.73 7.82 3.25
CA ILE A 14 2.37 6.86 4.30
C ILE A 14 1.62 5.67 3.70
N CYS A 15 0.63 5.90 2.83
CA CYS A 15 -0.09 4.81 2.17
C CYS A 15 0.85 3.91 1.36
N LEU A 16 1.81 4.50 0.65
CA LEU A 16 2.81 3.77 -0.12
C LEU A 16 3.65 2.87 0.80
N PHE A 17 4.12 3.41 1.92
CA PHE A 17 4.93 2.68 2.89
C PHE A 17 4.16 1.53 3.54
N VAL A 18 2.91 1.76 3.95
CA VAL A 18 2.03 0.72 4.51
C VAL A 18 1.75 -0.37 3.49
N GLY A 19 1.49 -0.02 2.22
CA GLY A 19 1.27 -0.99 1.15
C GLY A 19 2.49 -1.90 0.92
N ILE A 20 3.70 -1.34 0.95
CA ILE A 20 4.95 -2.11 0.82
C ILE A 20 5.13 -3.07 1.99
N ILE A 21 4.88 -2.64 3.22
CA ILE A 21 5.00 -3.51 4.40
C ILE A 21 4.01 -4.67 4.32
N LEU A 22 2.75 -4.41 3.97
CA LEU A 22 1.74 -5.46 3.83
C LEU A 22 2.09 -6.47 2.74
N LEU A 23 2.70 -6.02 1.64
CA LEU A 23 3.23 -6.91 0.60
C LEU A 23 4.36 -7.79 1.13
N ILE A 24 5.32 -7.21 1.86
CA ILE A 24 6.44 -7.97 2.45
C ILE A 24 5.91 -9.00 3.44
N VAL A 25 5.00 -8.62 4.34
CA VAL A 25 4.38 -9.53 5.31
C VAL A 25 3.57 -10.62 4.61
N GLY A 26 2.81 -10.27 3.57
CA GLY A 26 2.05 -11.20 2.75
C GLY A 26 2.95 -12.23 2.06
N VAL A 27 4.09 -11.80 1.50
CA VAL A 27 5.07 -12.69 0.85
C VAL A 27 5.77 -13.58 1.86
N ILE A 28 6.23 -13.04 2.99
CA ILE A 28 6.90 -13.83 4.04
C ILE A 28 5.94 -14.89 4.58
N GLY A 29 4.73 -14.49 4.96
CA GLY A 29 3.77 -15.43 5.53
C GLY A 29 3.21 -16.44 4.52
N PHE A 30 3.18 -16.12 3.22
CA PHE A 30 2.91 -17.14 2.18
C PHE A 30 4.00 -18.21 2.12
N ASN A 31 5.26 -17.83 2.30
CA ASN A 31 6.38 -18.77 2.29
C ASN A 31 6.40 -19.66 3.54
N THR A 32 6.00 -19.12 4.71
CA THR A 32 6.03 -19.86 5.99
C THR A 32 4.75 -20.62 6.33
N SER A 33 3.61 -20.30 5.69
CA SER A 33 2.32 -20.94 6.02
C SER A 33 2.22 -22.39 5.51
N TYR A 34 1.51 -23.24 6.26
CA TYR A 34 1.12 -24.59 5.84
C TYR A 34 0.25 -24.54 4.57
N ALA A 35 0.32 -25.58 3.73
CA ALA A 35 -0.25 -25.61 2.38
C ALA A 35 -1.74 -25.19 2.31
N GLU A 36 -2.56 -25.57 3.30
CA GLU A 36 -3.99 -25.22 3.35
C GLU A 36 -4.25 -23.76 3.70
N PHE A 37 -3.37 -23.14 4.49
CA PHE A 37 -3.49 -21.73 4.87
C PHE A 37 -2.77 -20.78 3.91
N LYS A 38 -1.87 -21.28 3.04
CA LYS A 38 -1.15 -20.46 2.04
C LYS A 38 -2.11 -19.66 1.17
N MET A 39 -3.18 -20.27 0.69
CA MET A 39 -4.12 -19.62 -0.22
C MET A 39 -4.91 -18.50 0.47
N LEU A 40 -5.45 -18.77 1.66
CA LEU A 40 -6.18 -17.79 2.47
C LEU A 40 -5.27 -16.65 2.95
N PHE A 41 -4.03 -16.96 3.30
CA PHE A 41 -3.05 -15.98 3.76
C PHE A 41 -2.60 -15.05 2.61
N THR A 42 -2.34 -15.60 1.42
CA THR A 42 -2.03 -14.81 0.23
C THR A 42 -3.16 -13.87 -0.12
N VAL A 43 -4.40 -14.36 -0.21
CA VAL A 43 -5.51 -13.47 -0.59
C VAL A 43 -5.82 -12.47 0.53
N GLY A 44 -5.69 -12.86 1.80
CA GLY A 44 -5.99 -12.01 2.96
C GLY A 44 -5.00 -10.86 3.22
N LEU A 45 -3.72 -10.99 2.82
CA LEU A 45 -2.69 -9.97 3.06
C LEU A 45 -2.10 -9.38 1.78
N LEU A 46 -1.92 -10.19 0.73
CA LEU A 46 -1.30 -9.77 -0.51
C LEU A 46 -2.26 -8.91 -1.34
N LEU A 47 -3.55 -9.28 -1.39
CA LEU A 47 -4.57 -8.50 -2.09
C LEU A 47 -4.76 -7.09 -1.49
N PRO A 48 -4.98 -6.90 -0.17
CA PRO A 48 -5.07 -5.56 0.40
C PRO A 48 -3.76 -4.77 0.29
N GLY A 49 -2.60 -5.44 0.33
CA GLY A 49 -1.31 -4.80 0.08
C GLY A 49 -1.22 -4.16 -1.32
N ILE A 50 -1.65 -4.88 -2.36
CA ILE A 50 -1.69 -4.34 -3.74
C ILE A 50 -2.68 -3.18 -3.85
N VAL A 51 -3.89 -3.31 -3.30
CA VAL A 51 -4.92 -2.26 -3.38
C VAL A 51 -4.44 -0.97 -2.72
N ILE A 52 -3.83 -1.05 -1.53
CA ILE A 52 -3.29 0.10 -0.81
C ILE A 52 -2.10 0.71 -1.57
N LEU A 53 -1.23 -0.11 -2.17
CA LEU A 53 -0.11 0.37 -2.98
C LEU A 53 -0.60 1.17 -4.20
N VAL A 54 -1.57 0.64 -4.94
CA VAL A 54 -2.16 1.30 -6.11
C VAL A 54 -2.84 2.61 -5.71
N ALA A 55 -3.61 2.62 -4.62
CA ALA A 55 -4.22 3.83 -4.08
C ALA A 55 -3.15 4.88 -3.71
N GLY A 56 -2.06 4.46 -3.07
CA GLY A 56 -0.92 5.33 -2.73
C GLY A 56 -0.25 5.96 -3.95
N ILE A 57 -0.02 5.17 -5.02
CA ILE A 57 0.57 5.65 -6.28
C ILE A 57 -0.37 6.65 -6.97
N ILE A 58 -1.68 6.36 -7.04
CA ILE A 58 -2.67 7.27 -7.64
C ILE A 58 -2.73 8.59 -6.86
N LEU A 59 -2.79 8.54 -5.53
CA LEU A 59 -2.80 9.75 -4.69
C LEU A 59 -1.52 10.57 -4.87
N LEU A 60 -0.36 9.92 -4.97
CA LEU A 60 0.91 10.59 -5.22
C LEU A 60 0.97 11.21 -6.63
N ALA A 61 0.49 10.52 -7.65
CA ALA A 61 0.46 11.01 -9.03
C ALA A 61 -0.49 12.21 -9.19
N LEU A 62 -1.70 12.13 -8.63
CA LEU A 62 -2.65 13.24 -8.60
C LEU A 62 -2.09 14.44 -7.85
N TYR A 63 -1.33 14.20 -6.77
CA TYR A 63 -0.63 15.26 -6.07
C TYR A 63 0.43 15.94 -6.95
N LEU A 64 1.30 15.17 -7.62
CA LEU A 64 2.35 15.70 -8.50
C LEU A 64 1.77 16.50 -9.67
N HIS A 65 0.63 16.07 -10.21
CA HIS A 65 -0.07 16.80 -11.28
C HIS A 65 -0.67 18.14 -10.83
N SER A 66 -1.09 18.27 -9.57
CA SER A 66 -1.59 19.56 -9.03
C SER A 66 -0.51 20.59 -8.73
N ALA A 67 0.76 20.20 -8.81
CA ALA A 67 1.91 21.05 -8.53
C ALA A 67 2.51 21.71 -9.80
N THR A 68 2.15 21.22 -10.99
CA THR A 68 2.37 21.88 -12.29
C THR A 68 1.26 22.88 -12.58
#